data_AF-A0A1B4FL63-F1
#
_entry.id   AF-A0A1B4FL63-F1
#
_cell.length_a   1.000
_cell.length_b   1.000
_cell.length_c   1.000
_cell.angle_alpha   90.00
_cell.angle_beta   90.00
_cell.angle_gamma   90.00
#
_symmetry.space_group_name_H-M   'P 1'
#
loop_
_entity.id
_entity.type
_entity.pdbx_description
1 polymer ?
#
loop_
_entity_poly.entity_id
_entity_poly.type
_entity_poly.pdbx_seq_one_letter_code
_entity_poly.pdbx_strand_id
1 'polypeptide(L)'
;MTLKANLEGVRDTYRLCFVRSPWAYFTCLPLDRQCGDRWSEAPYELYAGPPYGDSPDQLLRVAFDGPLLPPEAGRSAVTCSVVDINEGLAPWLRTESYFGGEPLSIAAGATLRTFVETVEKAGGTVFIPLGWGELPLADKRAHSAVVPS
;
A
#
# COMPACT_ATOMS: atom_id res chain seq x y z
N MET A 1 15.12 25.17 1.32
CA MET A 1 15.88 23.91 1.23
C MET A 1 14.88 22.79 1.08
N THR A 2 14.83 22.15 -0.08
CA THR A 2 13.87 21.06 -0.35
C THR A 2 14.62 19.75 -0.23
N LEU A 3 14.35 18.99 0.83
CA LEU A 3 14.94 17.67 1.04
C LEU A 3 14.34 16.71 -0.01
N LYS A 4 15.07 16.45 -1.10
CA LYS A 4 14.69 15.40 -2.06
C LYS A 4 15.21 14.06 -1.54
N ALA A 5 14.41 13.37 -0.73
CA ALA A 5 14.66 11.97 -0.43
C ALA A 5 14.61 11.15 -1.74
N ASN A 6 15.67 10.40 -2.04
CA ASN A 6 15.67 9.49 -3.19
C ASN A 6 14.91 8.22 -2.82
N LEU A 7 13.60 8.24 -3.06
CA LEU A 7 12.67 7.13 -2.81
C LEU A 7 12.50 6.23 -4.04
N GLU A 8 13.36 6.30 -5.06
CA GLU A 8 13.14 5.57 -6.32
C GLU A 8 13.05 4.05 -6.13
N GLY A 9 13.87 3.47 -5.25
CA GLY A 9 13.78 2.04 -4.94
C GLY A 9 12.49 1.66 -4.21
N VAL A 10 12.00 2.54 -3.32
CA VAL A 10 10.79 2.30 -2.52
C VAL A 10 9.52 2.32 -3.37
N ARG A 11 9.48 3.19 -4.38
CA ARG A 11 8.30 3.44 -5.21
C ARG A 11 7.75 2.20 -5.90
N ASP A 12 8.61 1.29 -6.32
CA ASP A 12 8.22 0.13 -7.15
C ASP A 12 8.40 -1.22 -6.44
N THR A 13 9.13 -1.23 -5.31
CA THR A 13 9.38 -2.43 -4.49
C THR A 13 8.17 -2.82 -3.65
N TYR A 14 7.54 -1.84 -3.00
CA TYR A 14 6.47 -2.10 -2.05
C TYR A 14 5.09 -2.10 -2.69
N ARG A 15 4.25 -3.03 -2.24
CA ARG A 15 2.96 -3.38 -2.84
C ARG A 15 1.86 -3.27 -1.79
N LEU A 16 0.77 -2.58 -2.13
CA LEU A 16 -0.37 -2.38 -1.23
C LEU A 16 -0.97 -3.73 -0.83
N CYS A 17 -1.05 -3.99 0.46
CA CYS A 17 -1.55 -5.28 0.98
C CYS A 17 -2.67 -5.14 2.02
N PHE A 18 -2.84 -3.96 2.61
CA PHE A 18 -3.87 -3.72 3.61
C PHE A 18 -4.19 -2.23 3.72
N VAL A 19 -5.47 -1.89 3.84
CA VAL A 19 -5.92 -0.53 4.14
C VAL A 19 -6.90 -0.56 5.31
N ARG A 20 -6.68 0.35 6.26
CA ARG A 20 -7.67 0.71 7.29
C ARG A 20 -7.52 2.20 7.54
N SER A 21 -8.47 2.97 6.99
CA SER A 21 -8.39 4.43 6.97
C SER A 21 -8.07 5.00 8.36
N PRO A 22 -7.11 5.94 8.47
CA PRO A 22 -6.40 6.62 7.38
C PRO A 22 -5.11 5.93 6.90
N TRP A 23 -4.85 4.68 7.31
CA TRP A 23 -3.57 4.00 7.07
C TRP A 23 -3.61 3.06 5.87
N ALA A 24 -2.61 3.15 5.01
CA ALA A 24 -2.32 2.19 3.96
C ALA A 24 -0.97 1.51 4.24
N TYR A 25 -0.95 0.18 4.12
CA TYR A 25 0.20 -0.67 4.39
C TYR A 25 0.66 -1.34 3.12
N PHE A 26 1.96 -1.25 2.88
CA PHE A 26 2.64 -1.85 1.74
C PHE A 26 3.67 -2.85 2.23
N THR A 27 3.84 -3.94 1.51
CA THR A 27 4.80 -4.99 1.80
C THR A 27 5.79 -5.16 0.66
N CYS A 28 7.02 -5.55 0.96
CA CYS A 28 7.99 -6.01 -0.04
C CYS A 28 7.89 -7.52 -0.31
N LEU A 29 7.05 -8.24 0.44
CA LEU A 29 6.74 -9.64 0.17
C LEU A 29 5.74 -9.77 -1.00
N PRO A 30 5.75 -10.92 -1.71
CA PRO A 30 4.60 -11.34 -2.51
C PRO A 30 3.30 -11.32 -1.67
N LEU A 31 2.17 -10.89 -2.25
CA LEU A 31 0.90 -10.75 -1.52
C LEU A 31 0.38 -12.06 -0.94
N ASP A 32 0.61 -13.17 -1.63
CA ASP A 32 0.27 -14.53 -1.20
C ASP A 32 1.10 -15.01 0.00
N ARG A 33 2.20 -14.32 0.32
CA ARG A 33 3.05 -14.58 1.49
C ARG A 33 2.84 -13.58 2.62
N GLN A 34 2.20 -12.46 2.37
CA GLN A 34 1.87 -11.48 3.40
C GLN A 34 0.58 -11.90 4.12
N CYS A 35 0.60 -11.81 5.45
CA CYS A 35 -0.55 -12.14 6.29
C CYS A 35 -0.71 -11.18 7.47
N GLY A 36 -1.80 -11.36 8.22
CA GLY A 36 -2.10 -10.68 9.47
C GLY A 36 -3.23 -11.42 10.20
N ASP A 37 -3.58 -10.94 11.40
CA ASP A 37 -4.62 -11.55 12.21
C ASP A 37 -5.95 -11.62 11.45
N ARG A 38 -6.55 -12.82 11.40
CA ARG A 38 -7.91 -13.07 10.87
C ARG A 38 -8.17 -12.52 9.45
N TRP A 39 -7.13 -12.51 8.61
CA TRP A 39 -7.23 -12.01 7.22
C TRP A 39 -8.20 -12.80 6.33
N SER A 40 -8.49 -14.06 6.66
CA SER A 40 -9.46 -14.90 5.96
C SER A 40 -10.90 -14.72 6.44
N GLU A 41 -11.16 -13.82 7.41
CA GLU A 41 -12.49 -13.59 7.95
C GLU A 41 -13.12 -12.32 7.37
N ALA A 42 -14.38 -12.42 6.98
CA ALA A 42 -15.21 -11.32 6.53
C ALA A 42 -16.29 -11.00 7.56
N PRO A 43 -16.65 -9.73 7.80
CA PRO A 43 -16.06 -8.49 7.27
C PRO A 43 -14.65 -8.19 7.79
N TYR A 44 -13.72 -7.83 6.89
CA TYR A 44 -12.34 -7.51 7.28
C TYR A 44 -12.25 -6.30 8.22
N GLU A 45 -13.17 -5.33 8.11
CA GLU A 45 -13.19 -4.12 8.93
C GLU A 45 -13.46 -4.42 10.41
N LEU A 46 -14.14 -5.54 10.71
CA LEU A 46 -14.42 -5.98 12.08
C LEU A 46 -13.36 -6.94 12.62
N TYR A 47 -12.77 -7.77 11.76
CA TYR A 47 -11.97 -8.90 12.21
C TYR A 47 -10.48 -8.77 11.94
N ALA A 48 -10.09 -8.16 10.83
CA ALA A 48 -8.70 -8.19 10.40
C ALA A 48 -7.80 -7.33 11.30
N GLY A 49 -6.62 -7.84 11.65
CA GLY A 49 -5.54 -7.04 12.21
C GLY A 49 -4.65 -6.40 11.13
N PRO A 50 -3.74 -5.50 11.53
CA PRO A 50 -2.71 -5.00 10.63
C PRO A 50 -1.80 -6.14 10.12
N PRO A 51 -1.11 -5.96 8.99
CA PRO A 51 -0.17 -6.96 8.49
C PRO A 51 0.97 -7.21 9.48
N TYR A 52 1.44 -8.44 9.56
CA TYR A 52 2.65 -8.79 10.29
C TYR A 52 3.90 -8.33 9.55
N GLY A 53 4.89 -7.83 10.29
CA GLY A 53 6.21 -7.52 9.78
C GLY A 53 7.27 -8.18 10.66
N ASP A 54 8.07 -9.05 10.08
CA ASP A 54 9.16 -9.74 10.78
C ASP A 54 10.42 -8.87 10.87
N SER A 55 10.49 -7.82 10.04
CA SER A 55 11.57 -6.85 9.99
C SER A 55 11.05 -5.44 9.72
N PRO A 56 11.76 -4.38 10.15
CA PRO A 56 11.35 -3.00 9.92
C PRO A 56 11.27 -2.63 8.43
N ASP A 57 12.02 -3.32 7.57
CA ASP A 57 12.07 -3.08 6.12
C ASP A 57 11.02 -3.91 5.35
N GLN A 58 10.20 -4.70 6.04
CA GLN A 58 9.16 -5.49 5.37
C GLN A 58 7.94 -4.65 5.02
N LEU A 59 7.56 -3.74 5.91
CA LEU A 59 6.31 -2.99 5.83
C LEU A 59 6.55 -1.49 5.77
N LEU A 60 5.90 -0.85 4.82
CA LEU A 60 5.75 0.60 4.78
C LEU A 60 4.33 0.98 5.14
N ARG A 61 4.19 1.93 6.07
CA ARG A 61 2.92 2.50 6.48
C ARG A 61 2.87 3.98 6.14
N VAL A 62 1.88 4.37 5.34
CA VAL A 62 1.57 5.78 5.02
C VAL A 62 0.19 6.15 5.51
N ALA A 63 0.00 7.42 5.84
CA ALA A 63 -1.34 7.99 6.00
C ALA A 63 -1.80 8.60 4.67
N PHE A 64 -3.11 8.67 4.46
CA PHE A 64 -3.69 9.38 3.32
C PHE A 64 -5.04 10.01 3.71
N ASP A 65 -5.46 11.00 2.91
CA ASP A 65 -6.82 11.53 2.89
C ASP A 65 -7.40 11.50 1.47
N GLY A 66 -8.63 11.99 1.32
CA GLY A 66 -9.31 12.14 0.04
C GLY A 66 -10.65 11.39 -0.04
N PRO A 67 -11.40 11.58 -1.14
CA PRO A 67 -12.73 11.02 -1.32
C PRO A 67 -12.68 9.57 -1.84
N LEU A 68 -11.87 8.72 -1.19
CA LEU A 68 -11.69 7.32 -1.51
C LEU A 68 -12.41 6.45 -0.48
N LEU A 69 -13.25 5.54 -0.97
CA LEU A 69 -14.06 4.64 -0.17
C LEU A 69 -13.41 3.25 -0.08
N PRO A 70 -13.33 2.65 1.12
CA PRO A 70 -12.89 1.28 1.29
C PRO A 70 -13.97 0.28 0.81
N PRO A 71 -13.67 -1.03 0.69
CA PRO A 71 -14.57 -2.03 0.12
C PRO A 71 -15.98 -2.01 0.69
N GLU A 72 -16.11 -1.85 2.00
CA GLU A 72 -17.34 -1.90 2.79
C GLU A 72 -18.20 -0.62 2.71
N ALA A 73 -17.69 0.46 2.10
CA ALA A 73 -18.37 1.75 2.05
C ALA A 73 -19.01 2.05 0.69
N GLY A 74 -20.06 2.88 0.70
CA GLY A 74 -20.73 3.37 -0.51
C GLY A 74 -21.80 2.45 -1.07
N ARG A 75 -22.30 2.77 -2.28
CA ARG A 75 -23.39 2.02 -2.95
C ARG A 75 -22.97 0.64 -3.41
N SER A 76 -21.70 0.47 -3.74
CA SER A 76 -21.12 -0.80 -4.19
C SER A 76 -20.34 -1.47 -3.05
N ALA A 77 -20.83 -1.32 -1.80
CA ALA A 77 -20.21 -1.94 -0.63
C ALA A 77 -20.16 -3.46 -0.79
N VAL A 78 -19.01 -4.05 -0.47
CA VAL A 78 -18.79 -5.50 -0.51
C VAL A 78 -18.25 -5.95 0.85
N THR A 79 -18.95 -6.88 1.48
CA THR A 79 -18.44 -7.60 2.65
C THR A 79 -17.47 -8.67 2.18
N CYS A 80 -16.19 -8.50 2.50
CA CYS A 80 -15.12 -9.39 2.07
C CYS A 80 -14.03 -9.48 3.14
N SER A 81 -13.24 -10.54 3.05
CA SER A 81 -12.04 -10.72 3.86
C SER A 81 -10.83 -10.01 3.22
N VAL A 82 -9.71 -9.91 3.95
CA VAL A 82 -8.47 -9.37 3.37
C VAL A 82 -7.95 -10.26 2.24
N VAL A 83 -8.10 -11.59 2.39
CA VAL A 83 -7.71 -12.55 1.36
C VAL A 83 -8.48 -12.28 0.07
N ASP A 84 -9.81 -12.15 0.15
CA ASP A 84 -10.64 -11.86 -1.03
C ASP A 84 -10.21 -10.57 -1.74
N ILE A 85 -9.93 -9.50 -0.98
CA ILE A 85 -9.47 -8.21 -1.52
C ILE A 85 -8.11 -8.37 -2.21
N ASN A 86 -7.17 -9.08 -1.58
CA ASN A 86 -5.83 -9.29 -2.13
C ASN A 86 -5.81 -10.24 -3.34
N GLU A 87 -6.82 -11.09 -3.51
CA GLU A 87 -7.06 -11.91 -4.70
C GLU A 87 -7.83 -11.16 -5.81
N GLY A 88 -8.29 -9.93 -5.53
CA GLY A 88 -8.89 -9.03 -6.52
C GLY A 88 -10.42 -9.02 -6.56
N LEU A 89 -11.10 -9.55 -5.54
CA LEU A 89 -12.58 -9.48 -5.46
C LEU A 89 -13.08 -8.02 -5.40
N ALA A 90 -12.35 -7.14 -4.73
CA ALA A 90 -12.65 -5.71 -4.62
C ALA A 90 -11.34 -4.89 -4.56
N PRO A 91 -11.34 -3.62 -4.99
CA PRO A 91 -10.20 -2.73 -4.78
C PRO A 91 -10.12 -2.29 -3.31
N TRP A 92 -8.92 -2.04 -2.81
CA TRP A 92 -8.71 -1.48 -1.47
C TRP A 92 -9.33 -0.08 -1.31
N LEU A 93 -9.32 0.73 -2.36
CA LEU A 93 -9.88 2.08 -2.36
C LEU A 93 -10.50 2.38 -3.72
N ARG A 94 -11.62 3.11 -3.74
CA ARG A 94 -12.25 3.56 -4.99
C ARG A 94 -12.98 4.89 -4.83
N THR A 95 -13.16 5.63 -5.91
CA THR A 95 -14.15 6.71 -5.97
C THR A 95 -15.50 6.17 -6.43
N GLU A 96 -16.57 6.89 -6.12
CA GLU A 96 -17.87 6.65 -6.75
C GLU A 96 -18.01 7.53 -8.00
N SER A 97 -18.54 6.95 -9.08
CA SER A 97 -18.82 7.70 -10.30
C SER A 97 -20.09 8.54 -10.13
N TYR A 98 -19.96 9.72 -9.53
CA TYR A 98 -21.08 10.64 -9.34
C TYR A 98 -21.36 11.51 -10.58
N PHE A 99 -20.36 11.77 -11.43
CA PHE A 99 -20.46 12.73 -12.53
C PHE A 99 -19.99 12.17 -13.89
N GLY A 100 -20.01 10.84 -14.07
CA GLY A 100 -19.71 10.20 -15.36
C GLY A 100 -18.23 10.15 -15.75
N GLY A 101 -17.32 10.52 -14.85
CA GLY A 101 -15.88 10.22 -14.99
C GLY A 101 -15.60 8.74 -14.69
N GLU A 102 -14.50 8.23 -15.25
CA GLU A 102 -14.01 6.88 -14.94
C GLU A 102 -13.71 6.78 -13.44
N PRO A 103 -14.32 5.82 -12.71
CA PRO A 103 -14.04 5.63 -11.29
C PRO A 103 -12.57 5.29 -11.09
N LEU A 104 -11.90 6.02 -10.20
CA LEU A 104 -10.55 5.68 -9.78
C LEU A 104 -10.63 4.50 -8.82
N SER A 105 -9.70 3.55 -8.95
CA SER A 105 -9.58 2.43 -8.03
C SER A 105 -8.13 2.09 -7.77
N ILE A 106 -7.87 1.60 -6.57
CA ILE A 106 -6.55 1.15 -6.12
C ILE A 106 -6.71 -0.31 -5.69
N ALA A 107 -6.23 -1.22 -6.52
CA ALA A 107 -6.25 -2.65 -6.25
C ALA A 107 -5.15 -3.06 -5.25
N ALA A 108 -5.27 -4.27 -4.71
CA ALA A 108 -4.15 -4.92 -4.06
C ALA A 108 -2.96 -5.05 -5.02
N GLY A 109 -1.75 -4.94 -4.47
CA GLY A 109 -0.52 -4.99 -5.28
C GLY A 109 -0.16 -3.70 -6.00
N ALA A 110 -0.98 -2.64 -5.88
CA ALA A 110 -0.61 -1.33 -6.36
C ALA A 110 0.72 -0.88 -5.75
N THR A 111 1.60 -0.29 -6.55
CA THR A 111 2.84 0.28 -6.05
C THR A 111 2.55 1.52 -5.20
N LEU A 112 3.50 1.93 -4.37
CA LEU A 112 3.42 3.23 -3.68
C LEU A 112 3.25 4.38 -4.68
N ARG A 113 3.91 4.30 -5.84
CA ARG A 113 3.76 5.28 -6.93
C ARG A 113 2.31 5.37 -7.41
N THR A 114 1.73 4.25 -7.84
CA THR A 114 0.34 4.20 -8.35
C THR A 114 -0.65 4.64 -7.27
N PHE A 115 -0.40 4.27 -6.01
CA PHE A 115 -1.21 4.72 -4.89
C PHE A 115 -1.21 6.25 -4.76
N VAL A 116 -0.03 6.88 -4.69
CA VAL A 116 0.11 8.34 -4.57
C VAL A 116 -0.56 9.05 -5.75
N GLU A 117 -0.25 8.63 -6.98
CA GLU A 117 -0.85 9.23 -8.19
C GLU A 117 -2.38 9.13 -8.20
N THR A 118 -2.94 8.05 -7.68
CA THR A 118 -4.40 7.84 -7.66
C THR A 118 -5.08 8.62 -6.55
N VAL A 119 -4.47 8.70 -5.37
CA VAL A 119 -4.93 9.56 -4.26
C VAL A 119 -4.93 11.02 -4.68
N GLU A 120 -3.85 11.50 -5.30
CA GLU A 120 -3.73 12.89 -5.79
C GLU A 120 -4.75 13.19 -6.90
N LYS A 121 -4.95 12.25 -7.85
CA LYS A 121 -6.01 12.38 -8.88
C LYS A 121 -7.41 12.45 -8.29
N ALA A 122 -7.64 11.77 -7.16
CA ALA A 122 -8.91 11.85 -6.43
C ALA A 122 -9.04 13.17 -5.62
N GLY A 123 -8.01 14.01 -5.57
CA GLY A 123 -7.99 15.24 -4.78
C GLY A 123 -7.58 15.04 -3.31
N GLY A 124 -6.99 13.90 -2.98
CA GLY A 124 -6.40 13.62 -1.66
C GLY A 124 -4.89 13.86 -1.61
N THR A 125 -4.31 13.57 -0.46
CA THR A 125 -2.88 13.72 -0.15
C THR A 125 -2.36 12.47 0.56
N VAL A 126 -1.12 12.08 0.27
CA VAL A 126 -0.39 11.02 0.99
C VAL A 126 0.66 11.63 1.91
N PHE A 127 0.68 11.19 3.16
CA PHE A 127 1.60 11.65 4.19
C PHE A 127 2.57 10.53 4.56
N ILE A 128 3.86 10.80 4.41
CA ILE A 128 4.94 9.86 4.73
C ILE A 128 5.74 10.34 5.96
N PRO A 129 6.24 9.43 6.81
CA PRO A 129 7.14 9.78 7.90
C PRO A 129 8.44 10.41 7.37
N LEU A 130 8.92 11.47 8.03
CA LEU A 130 10.17 12.16 7.64
C LEU A 130 11.38 11.20 7.64
N GLY A 131 11.40 10.22 8.55
CA GLY A 131 12.49 9.23 8.67
C GLY A 131 12.67 8.31 7.46
N TRP A 132 11.71 8.27 6.52
CA TRP A 132 11.90 7.52 5.26
C TRP A 132 12.97 8.13 4.36
N GLY A 133 13.28 9.42 4.52
CA GLY A 133 14.39 10.06 3.81
C GLY A 133 15.78 9.59 4.25
N GLU A 134 15.87 8.83 5.35
CA GLU A 134 17.12 8.32 5.93
C GLU A 134 17.29 6.81 5.73
N LEU A 135 16.32 6.13 5.12
CA LEU A 135 16.46 4.70 4.80
C LEU A 135 17.65 4.53 3.85
N PRO A 136 18.63 3.66 4.19
CA PRO A 136 19.82 3.51 3.37
C PRO A 136 19.41 3.08 1.96
N LEU A 137 19.87 3.84 0.96
CA LEU A 137 19.78 3.44 -0.44
C LEU A 137 20.31 2.02 -0.54
N ALA A 138 19.46 1.06 -0.92
CA ALA A 138 19.82 -0.34 -1.02
C ALA A 138 21.20 -0.46 -1.69
N ASP A 139 22.16 -0.93 -0.90
CA ASP A 139 23.58 -0.84 -1.22
C ASP A 139 23.84 -1.70 -2.46
N LYS A 140 24.05 -1.08 -3.63
CA LYS A 140 24.40 -1.78 -4.89
C LYS A 140 25.84 -2.33 -4.86
N ARG A 141 26.38 -2.68 -3.70
CA ARG A 141 27.77 -3.13 -3.53
C ARG A 141 27.87 -4.38 -2.68
N ALA A 142 27.36 -5.48 -3.20
CA ALA A 142 27.93 -6.79 -2.93
C ALA A 142 27.84 -7.60 -4.23
N HIS A 143 28.89 -7.51 -5.07
CA HIS A 143 29.36 -8.50 -6.04
C HIS A 143 30.44 -7.84 -6.94
N SER A 144 31.54 -7.43 -6.33
CA SER A 144 32.83 -7.33 -7.04
C SER A 144 33.95 -7.32 -6.02
N ALA A 145 34.96 -8.15 -6.33
CA ALA A 145 36.25 -8.32 -5.65
C ALA A 145 36.31 -9.38 -4.53
N VAL A 146 36.28 -10.65 -4.94
CA VAL A 146 37.22 -11.67 -4.42
C VAL A 146 37.80 -12.33 -5.67
N VAL A 147 39.00 -11.94 -6.13
CA VAL A 147 40.34 -12.60 -6.06
C VAL A 147 41.24 -11.82 -7.07
N PRO A 148 42.61 -11.80 -7.07
CA PRO A 148 43.65 -12.30 -6.14
C PRO A 148 44.72 -11.25 -5.73
N SER A 149 45.57 -11.60 -4.75
CA SER A 149 47.05 -11.73 -4.93
C SER A 149 47.60 -12.64 -3.83
#